data_AF-A0A933YIN4-F1
#
_entry.id   AF-A0A933YIN4-F1
#
_cell.length_a   1.000
_cell.length_b   1.000
_cell.length_c   1.000
_cell.angle_alpha   90.00
_cell.angle_beta   90.00
_cell.angle_gamma   90.00
#
_symmetry.space_group_name_H-M   'P 1'
#
loop_
_entity.id
_entity.type
_entity.pdbx_description
1 polymer ?
#
loop_
_entity_poly.entity_id
_entity_poly.type
_entity_poly.pdbx_seq_one_letter_code
_entity_poly.pdbx_strand_id
1 'polypeptide(L)'
;MIKDARFYFANFGVDVGRMVSAVEKGDREAYALCVEMMHRTLAYLRNAGDPIMYEKGLQLLRDFEHAREDNALGKFSDDLNDLIAEYSPLAQ
;
A
#
# COMPACT_ATOMS: atom_id res chain seq x y z
N MET A 1 9.78 -17.72 -8.77
CA MET A 1 8.66 -16.76 -8.71
C MET A 1 9.12 -15.49 -9.42
N ILE A 2 8.53 -15.16 -10.57
CA ILE A 2 8.87 -13.93 -11.30
C ILE A 2 8.33 -12.77 -10.47
N LYS A 3 9.19 -11.85 -10.05
CA LYS A 3 8.80 -10.62 -9.35
C LYS A 3 8.19 -9.68 -10.40
N ASP A 4 6.90 -9.82 -10.65
CA ASP A 4 6.16 -8.95 -11.55
C ASP A 4 5.55 -7.74 -10.80
N ALA A 5 4.94 -6.81 -11.53
CA ALA A 5 4.37 -5.60 -10.95
C ALA A 5 3.26 -5.88 -9.92
N ARG A 6 2.56 -7.02 -10.01
CA ARG A 6 1.54 -7.44 -9.04
C ARG A 6 2.16 -7.82 -7.71
N PHE A 7 3.28 -8.56 -7.74
CA PHE A 7 4.04 -8.87 -6.52
C PHE A 7 4.52 -7.60 -5.80
N TYR A 8 5.03 -6.61 -6.54
CA TYR A 8 5.42 -5.32 -5.95
C TYR A 8 4.23 -4.52 -5.43
N PHE A 9 3.09 -4.57 -6.11
CA PHE A 9 1.85 -3.93 -5.67
C PHE A 9 1.29 -4.56 -4.38
N ALA A 10 1.34 -5.89 -4.24
CA ALA A 10 0.93 -6.55 -2.99
C ALA A 10 1.81 -6.11 -1.80
N ASN A 11 3.13 -6.03 -1.99
CA ASN A 11 4.03 -5.52 -0.95
C ASN A 11 3.76 -4.04 -0.62
N PHE A 12 3.43 -3.24 -1.65
CA PHE A 12 3.02 -1.85 -1.44
C PHE A 12 1.78 -1.77 -0.54
N GLY A 13 0.76 -2.61 -0.80
CA GLY A 13 -0.41 -2.71 0.07
C GLY A 13 -0.07 -3.08 1.51
N VAL A 14 0.84 -4.04 1.71
CA VAL A 14 1.29 -4.43 3.07
C VAL A 14 1.97 -3.25 3.79
N ASP A 15 2.78 -2.46 3.11
CA ASP A 15 3.42 -1.28 3.69
C ASP A 15 2.39 -0.17 4.04
N VAL A 16 1.34 -0.03 3.24
CA VAL A 16 0.20 0.85 3.57
C VAL A 16 -0.52 0.37 4.84
N GLY A 17 -0.70 -0.94 4.99
CA GLY A 17 -1.32 -1.52 6.21
C GLY A 17 -0.48 -1.26 7.47
N ARG A 18 0.86 -1.30 7.35
CA ARG A 18 1.76 -0.89 8.43
C ARG A 18 1.63 0.60 8.76
N MET A 19 1.42 1.43 7.75
CA MET A 19 1.20 2.86 7.91
C MET A 19 -0.10 3.16 8.68
N VAL A 20 -1.18 2.42 8.40
CA VAL A 20 -2.44 2.47 9.19
C VAL A 20 -2.15 2.17 10.68
N SER A 21 -1.48 1.05 10.95
CA SER A 21 -1.11 0.68 12.32
C SER A 21 -0.24 1.72 13.03
N ALA A 22 0.66 2.37 12.29
CA ALA A 22 1.53 3.42 12.83
C ALA A 22 0.73 4.67 13.22
N VAL A 23 -0.23 5.08 12.38
CA VAL A 23 -1.14 6.20 12.70
C VAL A 23 -1.99 5.89 13.92
N GLU A 24 -2.61 4.72 13.99
CA GLU A 24 -3.47 4.32 15.12
C GLU A 24 -2.70 4.29 16.45
N LYS A 25 -1.42 3.94 16.42
CA LYS A 25 -0.53 3.90 17.60
C LYS A 25 0.12 5.24 17.91
N GLY A 26 0.00 6.24 17.04
CA GLY A 26 0.73 7.50 17.14
C GLY A 26 2.26 7.34 16.94
N ASP A 27 2.69 6.26 16.30
CA ASP A 27 4.11 5.94 16.07
C ASP A 27 4.64 6.69 14.83
N ARG A 28 5.21 7.87 15.07
CA ARG A 28 5.71 8.74 14.00
C ARG A 28 6.94 8.18 13.29
N GLU A 29 7.78 7.40 13.97
CA GLU A 29 8.97 6.81 13.36
C GLU A 29 8.59 5.69 12.41
N ALA A 30 7.69 4.80 12.85
CA ALA A 30 7.15 3.76 11.98
C ALA A 30 6.41 4.34 10.78
N TYR A 31 5.65 5.42 10.96
CA TYR A 31 4.98 6.12 9.88
C TYR A 31 5.97 6.64 8.82
N ALA A 32 7.00 7.37 9.26
CA ALA A 32 8.02 7.92 8.36
C ALA A 32 8.76 6.82 7.58
N LEU A 33 9.10 5.71 8.25
CA LEU A 33 9.72 4.56 7.61
C LEU A 33 8.82 3.94 6.52
N CYS A 34 7.52 3.80 6.79
CA CYS A 34 6.56 3.29 5.81
C CYS A 34 6.49 4.20 4.58
N VAL A 35 6.45 5.52 4.76
CA VAL A 35 6.46 6.49 3.66
C VAL A 35 7.70 6.35 2.79
N GLU A 36 8.89 6.20 3.39
CA GLU A 36 10.12 5.96 2.63
C GLU A 36 10.08 4.67 1.81
N MET A 37 9.59 3.58 2.41
CA MET A 37 9.45 2.29 1.72
C MET A 37 8.47 2.38 0.55
N MET A 38 7.34 3.05 0.75
CA MET A 38 6.31 3.25 -0.27
C MET A 38 6.82 4.05 -1.47
N HIS A 39 7.55 5.14 -1.24
CA HIS A 39 8.17 5.91 -2.34
C HIS A 39 9.15 5.07 -3.16
N ARG A 40 9.94 4.21 -2.52
CA ARG A 40 10.83 3.28 -3.22
C ARG A 40 10.03 2.30 -4.07
N THR A 41 8.97 1.70 -3.52
CA THR A 41 8.13 0.74 -4.25
C THR A 41 7.40 1.39 -5.43
N LEU A 42 6.89 2.62 -5.29
CA LEU A 42 6.30 3.37 -6.40
C LEU A 42 7.32 3.68 -7.50
N ALA A 43 8.56 4.02 -7.13
CA ALA A 43 9.62 4.22 -8.11
C ALA A 43 9.92 2.92 -8.89
N TYR A 44 9.91 1.76 -8.21
CA TYR A 44 10.01 0.47 -8.88
C TYR A 44 8.84 0.20 -9.82
N LEU A 45 7.59 0.41 -9.38
CA LEU A 45 6.40 0.22 -10.20
C LEU A 45 6.41 1.12 -11.45
N ARG A 46 6.82 2.39 -11.30
CA ARG A 46 6.99 3.33 -12.41
C ARG A 46 8.01 2.84 -13.45
N ASN A 47 9.10 2.24 -12.99
CA ASN A 47 10.18 1.75 -13.84
C ASN A 47 9.93 0.34 -14.40
N ALA A 48 9.00 -0.42 -13.82
CA ALA A 48 8.67 -1.79 -14.24
C ALA A 48 7.89 -1.88 -15.55
N GLY A 49 7.51 -0.74 -16.16
CA GLY A 49 6.79 -0.71 -17.42
C GLY A 49 5.29 -1.05 -17.32
N ASP A 50 4.75 -1.15 -16.11
CA ASP A 50 3.31 -1.33 -15.86
C ASP A 50 2.73 -0.05 -15.23
N PRO A 51 2.29 0.91 -16.04
CA PRO A 51 1.75 2.17 -15.55
C PRO A 51 0.47 1.99 -14.73
N ILE A 52 -0.26 0.88 -14.93
CA ILE A 52 -1.52 0.62 -14.20
C ILE A 52 -1.23 0.37 -12.73
N MET A 53 -0.20 -0.41 -12.41
CA MET A 53 0.17 -0.70 -11.02
C MET A 53 0.72 0.52 -10.30
N TYR A 54 1.45 1.38 -11.01
CA TYR A 54 1.88 2.67 -10.47
C TYR A 54 0.70 3.57 -10.10
N GLU A 55 -0.26 3.75 -11.01
CA GLU A 55 -1.46 4.56 -10.76
C GLU A 55 -2.34 3.98 -9.64
N LYS A 56 -2.51 2.65 -9.59
CA LYS A 56 -3.19 1.98 -8.47
C LYS A 56 -2.49 2.25 -7.14
N GLY A 57 -1.16 2.27 -7.10
CA GLY A 57 -0.40 2.60 -5.90
C GLY A 57 -0.61 4.05 -5.45
N LEU A 58 -0.65 5.00 -6.40
CA LEU A 58 -0.97 6.40 -6.10
C LEU A 58 -2.41 6.59 -5.62
N GLN A 59 -3.36 5.83 -6.18
CA GLN A 59 -4.75 5.87 -5.73
C GLN A 59 -4.88 5.36 -4.29
N LEU A 60 -4.24 4.24 -3.97
CA LEU A 60 -4.29 3.67 -2.62
C LEU A 60 -3.74 4.62 -1.55
N LEU A 61 -2.70 5.41 -1.88
CA LEU A 61 -2.19 6.48 -1.02
C LEU A 61 -3.22 7.59 -0.78
N ARG A 62 -3.93 8.00 -1.81
CA ARG A 62 -4.99 9.01 -1.69
C ARG A 62 -6.14 8.50 -0.83
N ASP A 63 -6.53 7.25 -1.04
CA ASP A 63 -7.58 6.60 -0.25
C ASP A 63 -7.20 6.50 1.22
N PHE A 64 -5.92 6.19 1.51
CA PHE A 64 -5.39 6.23 2.87
C PHE A 64 -5.49 7.62 3.51
N GLU A 65 -5.05 8.67 2.82
CA GLU A 65 -5.07 10.04 3.36
C GLU A 65 -6.52 10.49 3.62
N HIS A 66 -7.44 10.20 2.71
CA HIS A 66 -8.86 10.46 2.92
C HIS A 66 -9.41 9.69 4.13
N ALA A 67 -9.11 8.40 4.25
CA ALA A 67 -9.53 7.60 5.40
C ALA A 67 -8.94 8.12 6.73
N ARG A 68 -7.70 8.64 6.71
CA ARG A 68 -7.05 9.25 7.87
C ARG A 68 -7.76 10.54 8.29
N GLU A 69 -8.10 11.41 7.33
CA GLU A 69 -8.80 12.68 7.58
C GLU A 69 -10.24 12.46 8.09
N ASP A 70 -10.93 11.45 7.56
CA ASP A 70 -12.32 11.14 7.88
C ASP A 70 -12.49 10.21 9.10
N ASN A 71 -11.40 9.84 9.79
CA ASN A 71 -11.38 8.81 10.85
C ASN A 71 -12.00 7.47 10.42
N ALA A 72 -11.78 7.07 9.17
CA ALA A 72 -12.29 5.85 8.54
C ALA A 72 -11.21 4.76 8.34
N LEU A 73 -10.08 4.85 9.05
CA LEU A 73 -8.94 3.92 8.90
C LEU A 73 -9.29 2.44 9.13
N GLY A 74 -10.24 2.13 10.00
CA GLY A 74 -10.69 0.76 10.23
C GLY A 74 -11.30 0.14 8.97
N LYS A 75 -12.26 0.83 8.34
CA LYS A 75 -12.87 0.38 7.08
C LYS A 75 -11.83 0.29 5.96
N PHE A 76 -10.95 1.28 5.87
CA PHE A 76 -9.87 1.27 4.89
C PHE A 76 -8.94 0.06 5.06
N SER A 77 -8.65 -0.35 6.30
CA SER A 77 -7.84 -1.53 6.59
C SER A 77 -8.50 -2.82 6.08
N ASP A 78 -9.82 -2.95 6.26
CA ASP A 78 -10.59 -4.09 5.74
C ASP A 78 -10.54 -4.14 4.21
N ASP A 79 -10.86 -3.01 3.55
CA ASP A 79 -10.81 -2.87 2.08
C ASP A 79 -9.39 -3.16 1.52
N LEU A 80 -8.35 -2.74 2.24
CA LEU A 80 -6.95 -2.98 1.90
C LEU A 80 -6.57 -4.46 2.01
N ASN A 81 -7.03 -5.16 3.04
CA ASN A 81 -6.74 -6.60 3.21
C ASN A 81 -7.35 -7.43 2.07
N ASP A 82 -8.59 -7.10 1.68
CA ASP A 82 -9.25 -7.73 0.53
C ASP A 82 -8.49 -7.47 -0.77
N LEU A 83 -8.03 -6.23 -0.96
CA LEU A 83 -7.19 -5.87 -2.10
C LEU A 83 -5.88 -6.68 -2.11
N ILE A 84 -5.14 -6.74 -1.00
CA ILE A 84 -3.88 -7.50 -0.93
C ILE A 84 -4.11 -8.98 -1.27
N ALA A 85 -5.22 -9.56 -0.79
CA ALA A 85 -5.57 -10.94 -1.07
C ALA A 85 -5.75 -11.20 -2.59
N GLU A 86 -6.37 -10.29 -3.33
CA GLU A 86 -6.56 -10.38 -4.79
C GLU A 86 -5.22 -10.48 -5.56
N TYR A 87 -4.18 -9.80 -5.08
CA TYR A 87 -2.86 -9.74 -5.74
C TYR A 87 -1.82 -10.68 -5.12
N SER A 88 -2.18 -11.43 -4.07
CA SER A 88 -1.27 -12.38 -3.42
C SER A 88 -1.08 -13.63 -4.30
N PRO A 89 0.17 -14.10 -4.51
CA PRO A 89 0.44 -15.32 -5.28
C PRO A 89 -0.11 -16.61 -4.65
N LEU A 90 -0.70 -16.55 -3.45
CA LEU A 90 -1.39 -17.66 -2.77
C LEU A 90 -2.91 -17.71 -3.07
N ALA A 91 -3.45 -16.74 -3.81
CA ALA A 91 -4.87 -16.66 -4.16
C ALA A 91 -5.22 -17.28 -5.53
N GLN A 92 -4.26 -17.95 -6.19
CA GLN A 92 -4.42 -18.69 -7.45
C GLN A 92 -4.05 -20.16 -7.25
#